data_AF-A0A0C9TSN8-F1
#
_entry.id   AF-A0A0C9TSN8-F1
#
_cell.length_a   1.000
_cell.length_b   1.000
_cell.length_c   1.000
_cell.angle_alpha   90.00
_cell.angle_beta   90.00
_cell.angle_gamma   90.00
#
_symmetry.space_group_name_H-M   'P 1'
#
loop_
_entity.id
_entity.type
_entity.pdbx_description
1 polymer ?
#
loop_
_entity_poly.entity_id
_entity_poly.type
_entity_poly.pdbx_seq_one_letter_code
_entity_poly.pdbx_strand_id
1 'polypeptide(L)'
;HFQNGITTIKQWTGTEHKEMQKAVVGLLAGAVPDRVLTVARALLDFSYFAWLRVHTEASLTELDTALATFHSHKDVFIKLEVHNYFNILKIYQLSHYIQSIRLYGSLDGFNTELSEHLHINFAKDAYQSSNKHNYKEQMVLWLQRQEAIVLHMAVLLWLCNKHASTTSADPKDSELSDTESVEDEPLVPQLPSSSLPSQLPLDEVTHVLAKSPAYPWQSINRLETIHGAVNFISTLTAFMSKYLPHNTVPPGCQDCFDAFMHVCHCPS
;
A
#
# COMPACT_ATOMS: atom_id res chain seq x y z
N HIS A 1 -8.41 -13.77 -12.01
CA HIS A 1 -9.01 -14.40 -13.21
C HIS A 1 -8.12 -14.12 -14.42
N PHE A 2 -7.73 -15.14 -15.20
CA PHE A 2 -6.89 -14.98 -16.39
C PHE A 2 -7.75 -14.52 -17.59
N GLN A 3 -7.67 -13.23 -17.97
CA GLN A 3 -8.49 -12.68 -19.06
C GLN A 3 -8.17 -13.30 -20.44
N ASN A 4 -6.92 -13.66 -20.70
CA ASN A 4 -6.44 -14.20 -21.99
C ASN A 4 -6.01 -15.68 -21.92
N GLY A 5 -6.48 -16.42 -20.91
CA GLY A 5 -6.03 -17.79 -20.64
C GLY A 5 -4.58 -17.89 -20.13
N ILE A 6 -4.14 -19.12 -19.83
CA ILE A 6 -2.82 -19.41 -19.22
C ILE A 6 -1.73 -19.63 -20.29
N THR A 7 -2.12 -19.98 -21.52
CA THR A 7 -1.20 -20.34 -22.63
C THR A 7 -0.38 -19.16 -23.17
N THR A 8 -0.80 -17.93 -22.92
CA THR A 8 -0.15 -16.71 -23.42
C THR A 8 0.99 -16.23 -22.49
N ILE A 9 1.10 -16.78 -21.27
CA ILE A 9 2.04 -16.32 -20.25
C ILE A 9 3.44 -16.86 -20.54
N LYS A 10 4.35 -15.99 -21.01
CA LYS A 10 5.77 -16.34 -21.21
C LYS A 10 6.61 -16.20 -19.94
N GLN A 11 6.24 -15.26 -19.07
CA GLN A 11 6.90 -15.02 -17.79
C GLN A 11 5.83 -14.79 -16.73
N TRP A 12 5.90 -15.56 -15.66
CA TRP A 12 4.92 -15.48 -14.57
C TRP A 12 5.24 -14.31 -13.64
N THR A 13 4.26 -13.45 -13.44
CA THR A 13 4.26 -12.42 -12.39
C THR A 13 3.75 -12.98 -11.05
N GLY A 14 4.05 -12.29 -9.95
CA GLY A 14 3.57 -12.69 -8.62
C GLY A 14 2.03 -12.74 -8.54
N THR A 15 1.35 -11.80 -9.19
CA THR A 15 -0.12 -11.76 -9.26
C THR A 15 -0.68 -12.96 -10.02
N GLU A 16 -0.10 -13.29 -11.18
CA GLU A 16 -0.52 -14.47 -11.96
C GLU A 16 -0.29 -15.77 -11.19
N HIS A 17 0.83 -15.88 -10.45
CA HIS A 17 1.10 -17.04 -9.61
C HIS A 17 0.03 -17.21 -8.51
N LYS A 18 -0.34 -16.13 -7.81
CA LYS A 18 -1.40 -16.14 -6.78
C LYS A 18 -2.77 -16.53 -7.38
N GLU A 19 -3.10 -16.04 -8.57
CA GLU A 19 -4.35 -16.41 -9.25
C GLU A 19 -4.35 -17.88 -9.68
N MET A 20 -3.21 -18.42 -10.12
CA MET A 20 -3.08 -19.84 -10.46
C MET A 20 -3.28 -20.74 -9.23
N GLN A 21 -2.68 -20.38 -8.10
CA GLN A 21 -2.78 -21.15 -6.85
C GLN A 21 -4.23 -21.31 -6.39
N LYS A 22 -5.07 -20.28 -6.55
CA LYS A 22 -6.50 -20.33 -6.19
C LYS A 22 -7.30 -21.34 -7.02
N ALA A 23 -6.90 -21.59 -8.27
CA ALA A 23 -7.67 -22.39 -9.22
C ALA A 23 -7.11 -23.81 -9.42
N VAL A 24 -5.81 -24.03 -9.19
CA VAL A 24 -5.12 -25.26 -9.64
C VAL A 24 -5.70 -26.55 -9.05
N VAL A 25 -6.07 -26.60 -7.77
CA VAL A 25 -6.66 -27.81 -7.17
C VAL A 25 -8.02 -28.13 -7.78
N GLY A 26 -8.84 -27.10 -8.01
CA GLY A 26 -10.15 -27.27 -8.66
C GLY A 26 -10.01 -27.75 -10.10
N LEU A 27 -9.00 -27.28 -10.82
CA LEU A 27 -8.71 -27.72 -12.19
C LEU A 27 -8.21 -29.17 -12.27
N LEU A 28 -7.45 -29.61 -11.26
CA LEU A 28 -6.90 -30.97 -11.22
C LEU A 28 -7.91 -32.01 -10.70
N ALA A 29 -8.94 -31.58 -9.98
CA ALA A 29 -9.95 -32.46 -9.40
C ALA A 29 -10.68 -33.26 -10.49
N GLY A 30 -10.58 -34.58 -10.44
CA GLY A 30 -11.18 -35.50 -11.41
C GLY A 30 -10.45 -35.62 -12.76
N ALA A 31 -9.45 -34.77 -13.02
CA ALA A 31 -8.66 -34.81 -14.25
C ALA A 31 -7.36 -35.63 -14.11
N VAL A 32 -6.87 -35.81 -12.89
CA VAL A 32 -5.54 -36.37 -12.60
C VAL A 32 -5.65 -37.38 -11.44
N PRO A 33 -4.78 -38.41 -11.35
CA PRO A 33 -4.82 -39.35 -10.23
C PRO A 33 -4.80 -38.66 -8.86
N ASP A 34 -5.55 -39.20 -7.89
CA ASP A 34 -5.70 -38.64 -6.54
C ASP A 34 -4.35 -38.33 -5.89
N ARG A 35 -3.33 -39.16 -6.16
CA ARG A 35 -1.97 -38.98 -5.65
C ARG A 35 -1.33 -37.67 -6.14
N VAL A 36 -1.56 -37.27 -7.38
CA VAL A 36 -1.07 -35.98 -7.89
C VAL A 36 -1.83 -34.82 -7.25
N LEU A 37 -3.14 -34.98 -7.06
CA LEU A 37 -3.96 -33.99 -6.37
C LEU A 37 -3.47 -33.77 -4.94
N THR A 38 -3.11 -34.84 -4.21
CA THR A 38 -2.52 -34.77 -2.87
C THR A 38 -1.22 -33.98 -2.87
N VAL A 39 -0.33 -34.21 -3.84
CA VAL A 39 0.95 -33.49 -3.93
C VAL A 39 0.75 -32.01 -4.23
N ALA A 40 -0.16 -31.68 -5.15
CA ALA A 40 -0.50 -30.30 -5.49
C ALA A 40 -1.11 -29.56 -4.30
N ARG A 41 -2.03 -30.22 -3.58
CA ARG A 41 -2.64 -29.67 -2.36
C ARG A 41 -1.59 -29.44 -1.27
N ALA A 42 -0.73 -30.42 -1.00
CA ALA A 42 0.33 -30.31 0.01
C ALA A 42 1.27 -29.12 -0.23
N LEU A 43 1.67 -28.85 -1.48
CA LEU A 43 2.49 -27.67 -1.80
C LEU A 43 1.74 -26.35 -1.61
N LEU A 44 0.44 -26.32 -1.93
CA LEU A 44 -0.37 -25.13 -1.71
C LEU A 44 -0.58 -24.87 -0.23
N ASP A 45 -0.93 -25.90 0.53
CA ASP A 45 -1.08 -25.81 1.98
C ASP A 45 0.21 -25.28 2.61
N PHE A 46 1.36 -25.85 2.23
CA PHE A 46 2.67 -25.33 2.64
C PHE A 46 2.84 -23.85 2.32
N SER A 47 2.51 -23.43 1.10
CA SER A 47 2.65 -22.03 0.65
C SER A 47 1.75 -21.09 1.46
N TYR A 48 0.50 -21.49 1.70
CA TYR A 48 -0.46 -20.72 2.49
C TYR A 48 -0.04 -20.61 3.95
N PHE A 49 0.43 -21.69 4.57
CA PHE A 49 0.95 -21.65 5.93
C PHE A 49 2.22 -20.79 6.04
N ALA A 50 3.12 -20.88 5.06
CA ALA A 50 4.35 -20.07 5.03
C ALA A 50 4.07 -18.55 4.89
N TRP A 51 2.91 -18.16 4.36
CA TRP A 51 2.48 -16.76 4.24
C TRP A 51 1.79 -16.20 5.47
N LEU A 52 1.58 -17.00 6.52
CA LEU A 52 1.03 -16.48 7.75
C LEU A 52 1.96 -15.43 8.38
N ARG A 53 1.40 -14.27 8.70
CA ARG A 53 2.14 -13.19 9.40
C ARG A 53 2.49 -13.56 10.84
N VAL A 54 1.73 -14.48 11.42
CA VAL A 54 1.92 -14.96 12.79
C VAL A 54 1.88 -16.48 12.75
N HIS A 55 2.95 -17.11 13.24
CA HIS A 55 3.03 -18.56 13.38
C HIS A 55 2.78 -18.97 14.82
N THR A 56 2.05 -20.07 14.99
CA THR A 56 1.88 -20.78 16.25
C THR A 56 2.53 -22.15 16.11
N GLU A 57 2.76 -22.86 17.21
CA GLU A 57 3.30 -24.22 17.11
C GLU A 57 2.37 -25.12 16.27
N ALA A 58 1.05 -24.93 16.37
CA ALA A 58 0.08 -25.63 15.54
C ALA A 58 0.28 -25.34 14.04
N SER A 59 0.46 -24.07 13.64
CA SER A 59 0.68 -23.77 12.22
C SER A 59 2.05 -24.24 11.71
N LEU A 60 3.07 -24.28 12.58
CA LEU A 60 4.36 -24.90 12.25
C LEU A 60 4.24 -26.42 12.07
N THR A 61 3.44 -27.09 12.90
CA THR A 61 3.18 -28.53 12.70
C THR A 61 2.45 -28.79 11.39
N GLU A 62 1.47 -27.96 11.02
CA GLU A 62 0.78 -28.09 9.73
C GLU A 62 1.70 -27.82 8.52
N LEU A 63 2.66 -26.92 8.68
CA LEU A 63 3.66 -26.64 7.64
C LEU A 63 4.59 -27.84 7.45
N ASP A 64 4.99 -28.52 8.53
CA ASP A 64 5.80 -29.74 8.49
C ASP A 64 5.02 -30.94 7.92
N THR A 65 3.76 -31.12 8.32
CA THR A 65 2.89 -32.20 7.78
C THR A 65 2.64 -32.01 6.29
N ALA A 66 2.41 -30.78 5.83
CA ALA A 66 2.28 -30.46 4.41
C ALA A 66 3.55 -30.82 3.64
N LEU A 67 4.73 -30.45 4.15
CA LEU A 67 6.01 -30.79 3.53
C LEU A 67 6.25 -32.30 3.52
N ALA A 68 6.01 -33.01 4.62
CA ALA A 68 6.12 -34.47 4.69
C ALA A 68 5.17 -35.18 3.71
N THR A 69 3.94 -34.67 3.57
CA THR A 69 2.94 -35.17 2.61
C THR A 69 3.42 -34.98 1.17
N PHE A 70 4.00 -33.82 0.85
CA PHE A 70 4.62 -33.58 -0.44
C PHE A 70 5.76 -34.59 -0.72
N HIS A 71 6.70 -34.74 0.22
CA HIS A 71 7.86 -35.63 0.03
C HIS A 71 7.51 -37.11 -0.09
N SER A 72 6.44 -37.57 0.55
CA SER A 72 5.97 -38.96 0.50
C SER A 72 5.23 -39.33 -0.80
N HIS A 73 4.68 -38.33 -1.50
CA HIS A 73 3.87 -38.57 -2.70
C HIS A 73 4.50 -38.04 -4.01
N LYS A 74 5.54 -37.19 -3.94
CA LYS A 74 6.16 -36.55 -5.13
C LYS A 74 6.73 -37.50 -6.18
N ASP A 75 7.07 -38.73 -5.83
CA ASP A 75 7.55 -39.75 -6.77
C ASP A 75 6.49 -40.11 -7.83
N VAL A 76 5.21 -39.74 -7.61
CA VAL A 76 4.17 -39.85 -8.63
C VAL A 76 4.54 -39.13 -9.92
N PHE A 77 5.24 -37.98 -9.84
CA PHE A 77 5.67 -37.23 -11.01
C PHE A 77 6.83 -37.91 -11.77
N ILE A 78 7.65 -38.70 -11.07
CA ILE A 78 8.68 -39.52 -11.71
C ILE A 78 8.02 -40.71 -12.41
N LYS A 79 7.07 -41.37 -11.74
CA LYS A 79 6.33 -42.52 -12.28
C LYS A 79 5.49 -42.17 -13.51
N LEU A 80 4.96 -40.95 -13.56
CA LEU A 80 4.22 -40.42 -14.72
C LEU A 80 5.14 -39.81 -15.79
N GLU A 81 6.47 -39.93 -15.63
CA GLU A 81 7.49 -39.39 -16.54
C GLU A 81 7.36 -37.87 -16.79
N VAL A 82 6.71 -37.15 -15.87
CA VAL A 82 6.58 -35.69 -15.91
C VAL A 82 7.90 -35.02 -15.56
N HIS A 83 8.70 -35.64 -14.68
CA HIS A 83 9.98 -35.09 -14.25
C HIS A 83 10.98 -36.19 -13.86
N ASN A 84 12.26 -36.02 -14.20
CA ASN A 84 13.29 -37.05 -14.01
C ASN A 84 13.73 -37.22 -12.55
N TYR A 85 13.91 -36.13 -11.80
CA TYR A 85 14.39 -36.18 -10.40
C TYR A 85 13.97 -34.93 -9.60
N PHE A 86 13.89 -35.01 -8.27
CA PHE A 86 13.41 -33.91 -7.41
C PHE A 86 14.52 -33.15 -6.66
N ASN A 87 15.74 -33.15 -7.19
CA ASN A 87 16.88 -32.39 -6.65
C ASN A 87 16.86 -30.93 -7.13
N ILE A 88 15.77 -30.22 -6.82
CA ILE A 88 15.59 -28.82 -7.17
C ILE A 88 15.93 -28.01 -5.92
N LEU A 89 16.89 -27.07 -6.05
CA LEU A 89 17.36 -26.24 -4.93
C LEU A 89 16.20 -25.56 -4.18
N LYS A 90 15.20 -25.05 -4.92
CA LYS A 90 14.01 -24.43 -4.34
C LYS A 90 13.19 -25.37 -3.45
N ILE A 91 13.07 -26.65 -3.83
CA ILE A 91 12.35 -27.66 -3.04
C ILE A 91 13.15 -28.01 -1.79
N TYR A 92 14.46 -28.15 -1.93
CA TYR A 92 15.34 -28.40 -0.79
C TYR A 92 15.27 -27.25 0.24
N GLN A 93 15.26 -26.00 -0.23
CA GLN A 93 15.14 -24.81 0.61
C GLN A 93 13.88 -24.83 1.50
N LEU A 94 12.77 -25.44 1.05
CA LEU A 94 11.54 -25.53 1.86
C LEU A 94 11.76 -26.23 3.20
N SER A 95 12.69 -27.19 3.28
CA SER A 95 13.01 -27.90 4.53
C SER A 95 13.57 -26.98 5.62
N HIS A 96 14.16 -25.84 5.23
CA HIS A 96 14.72 -24.86 6.16
C HIS A 96 13.73 -23.80 6.61
N TYR A 97 12.49 -23.78 6.07
CA TYR A 97 11.51 -22.74 6.40
C TYR A 97 11.12 -22.77 7.88
N ILE A 98 10.82 -23.95 8.43
CA ILE A 98 10.43 -24.09 9.84
C ILE A 98 11.53 -23.56 10.77
N GLN A 99 12.78 -23.97 10.51
CA GLN A 99 13.92 -23.51 11.30
C GLN A 99 14.12 -21.99 11.15
N SER A 100 13.96 -21.47 9.94
CA SER A 100 14.08 -20.03 9.68
C SER A 100 12.98 -19.24 10.39
N ILE A 101 11.74 -19.74 10.37
CA ILE A 101 10.61 -19.09 11.05
C ILE A 101 10.82 -19.06 12.57
N ARG A 102 11.35 -20.14 13.15
CA ARG A 102 11.67 -20.19 14.59
C ARG A 102 12.78 -19.25 14.99
N LEU A 103 13.79 -19.06 14.14
CA LEU A 103 14.95 -18.19 14.42
C LEU A 103 14.66 -16.71 14.16
N TYR A 104 13.92 -16.40 13.10
CA TYR A 104 13.80 -15.05 12.56
C TYR A 104 12.37 -14.49 12.56
N GLY A 105 11.38 -15.29 12.96
CA GLY A 105 9.97 -14.90 12.90
C GLY A 105 9.34 -15.13 11.52
N SER A 106 8.20 -14.49 11.28
CA SER A 106 7.47 -14.64 10.00
C SER A 106 8.31 -14.19 8.79
N LEU A 107 8.03 -14.80 7.64
CA LEU A 107 8.77 -14.59 6.39
C LEU A 107 8.43 -13.27 5.68
N ASP A 108 7.45 -12.50 6.17
CA ASP A 108 7.00 -11.24 5.55
C ASP A 108 8.15 -10.21 5.41
N GLY A 109 9.08 -10.19 6.39
CA GLY A 109 10.23 -9.27 6.38
C GLY A 109 11.38 -9.67 5.47
N PHE A 110 11.36 -10.85 4.87
CA PHE A 110 12.45 -11.39 4.04
C PHE A 110 12.17 -11.32 2.54
N ASN A 111 11.03 -10.74 2.15
CA ASN A 111 10.69 -10.58 0.75
C ASN A 111 11.54 -9.47 0.08
N THR A 112 11.74 -9.58 -1.23
CA THR A 112 12.39 -8.53 -2.03
C THR A 112 11.39 -7.49 -2.54
N GLU A 113 10.11 -7.59 -2.15
CA GLU A 113 9.08 -6.65 -2.61
C GLU A 113 9.40 -5.24 -2.11
N LEU A 114 9.85 -5.10 -0.86
CA LEU A 114 10.25 -3.81 -0.31
C LEU A 114 11.41 -3.18 -1.10
N SER A 115 12.45 -3.95 -1.41
CA SER A 115 13.59 -3.43 -2.17
C SER A 115 13.22 -3.13 -3.63
N GLU A 116 12.32 -3.91 -4.24
CA GLU A 116 11.77 -3.62 -5.56
C GLU A 116 10.94 -2.33 -5.57
N HIS A 117 10.07 -2.13 -4.58
CA HIS A 117 9.31 -0.90 -4.39
C HIS A 117 10.21 0.31 -4.19
N LEU A 118 11.24 0.21 -3.35
CA LEU A 118 12.23 1.27 -3.15
C LEU A 118 12.96 1.59 -4.45
N HIS A 119 13.31 0.58 -5.25
CA HIS A 119 13.95 0.81 -6.55
C HIS A 119 13.02 1.51 -7.55
N ILE A 120 11.70 1.25 -7.51
CA ILE A 120 10.73 2.01 -8.30
C ILE A 120 10.72 3.48 -7.85
N ASN A 121 10.45 3.73 -6.57
CA ASN A 121 10.24 5.07 -6.04
C ASN A 121 11.52 5.94 -6.12
N PHE A 122 12.69 5.35 -5.85
CA PHE A 122 13.94 6.11 -5.74
C PHE A 122 14.80 6.07 -6.99
N ALA A 123 14.69 5.04 -7.82
CA ALA A 123 15.47 4.96 -9.06
C ALA A 123 14.62 5.29 -10.29
N LYS A 124 13.48 4.62 -10.50
CA LYS A 124 12.69 4.82 -11.73
C LYS A 124 12.05 6.20 -11.79
N ASP A 125 11.40 6.64 -10.72
CA ASP A 125 10.70 7.94 -10.70
C ASP A 125 11.69 9.11 -10.76
N ALA A 126 12.80 8.99 -10.05
CA ALA A 126 13.89 9.95 -10.11
C ALA A 126 14.51 10.01 -11.52
N TYR A 127 14.72 8.87 -12.17
CA TYR A 127 15.22 8.82 -13.55
C TYR A 127 14.22 9.41 -14.55
N GLN A 128 12.93 9.10 -14.40
CA GLN A 128 11.86 9.65 -15.23
C GLN A 128 11.71 11.17 -15.08
N SER A 129 11.98 11.70 -13.89
CA SER A 129 11.97 13.13 -13.58
C SER A 129 13.25 13.86 -14.04
N SER A 130 14.27 13.12 -14.49
CA SER A 130 15.53 13.68 -14.97
C SER A 130 15.50 14.00 -16.47
N ASN A 131 16.43 14.83 -16.93
CA ASN A 131 16.65 15.07 -18.36
C ASN A 131 17.48 13.95 -19.04
N LYS A 132 17.70 12.81 -18.35
CA LYS A 132 18.44 11.61 -18.82
C LYS A 132 19.91 11.86 -19.25
N HIS A 133 20.39 13.09 -19.15
CA HIS A 133 21.77 13.49 -19.37
C HIS A 133 22.44 13.79 -18.02
N ASN A 134 23.59 13.17 -17.72
CA ASN A 134 24.22 13.20 -16.39
C ASN A 134 23.20 12.94 -15.24
N TYR A 135 22.35 11.94 -15.46
CA TYR A 135 21.14 11.70 -14.66
C TYR A 135 21.42 11.37 -13.19
N LYS A 136 22.61 10.87 -12.84
CA LYS A 136 22.94 10.45 -11.47
C LYS A 136 22.87 11.63 -10.49
N GLU A 137 23.47 12.77 -10.83
CA GLU A 137 23.44 13.97 -9.99
C GLU A 137 22.02 14.52 -9.87
N GLN A 138 21.26 14.48 -10.96
CA GLN A 138 19.87 14.92 -10.98
C GLN A 138 18.96 14.01 -10.12
N MET A 139 19.18 12.69 -10.16
CA MET A 139 18.46 11.74 -9.33
C MET A 139 18.77 11.94 -7.84
N VAL A 140 20.03 12.15 -7.46
CA VAL A 140 20.42 12.45 -6.08
C VAL A 140 19.78 13.76 -5.61
N LEU A 141 19.83 14.80 -6.43
CA LEU A 141 19.23 16.09 -6.10
C LEU A 141 17.70 16.03 -6.05
N TRP A 142 17.07 15.19 -6.88
CA TRP A 142 15.64 14.91 -6.82
C TRP A 142 15.28 14.22 -5.49
N LEU A 143 16.05 13.21 -5.06
CA LEU A 143 15.84 12.51 -3.79
C LEU A 143 15.98 13.47 -2.60
N GLN A 144 17.02 14.29 -2.57
CA GLN A 144 17.21 15.31 -1.53
C GLN A 144 16.02 16.28 -1.43
N ARG A 145 15.44 16.67 -2.56
CA ARG A 145 14.25 17.53 -2.58
C ARG A 145 13.02 16.80 -2.04
N GLN A 146 12.83 15.52 -2.38
CA GLN A 146 11.72 14.72 -1.84
C GLN A 146 11.84 14.57 -0.32
N GLU A 147 13.04 14.27 0.20
CA GLU A 147 13.30 14.19 1.64
C GLU A 147 12.99 15.51 2.35
N ALA A 148 13.43 16.65 1.77
CA ALA A 148 13.14 17.97 2.33
C ALA A 148 11.63 18.29 2.37
N ILE A 149 10.88 17.92 1.33
CA ILE A 149 9.43 18.10 1.27
C ILE A 149 8.75 17.25 2.34
N VAL A 150 9.13 15.97 2.47
CA VAL A 150 8.56 15.05 3.46
C VAL A 150 8.81 15.56 4.88
N LEU A 151 10.04 15.99 5.18
CA LEU A 151 10.38 16.59 6.48
C LEU A 151 9.57 17.85 6.75
N HIS A 152 9.42 18.72 5.76
CA HIS A 152 8.64 19.94 5.91
C HIS A 152 7.15 19.64 6.16
N MET A 153 6.58 18.69 5.43
CA MET A 153 5.20 18.22 5.65
C MET A 153 5.00 17.66 7.06
N ALA A 154 5.94 16.86 7.57
CA ALA A 154 5.89 16.33 8.93
C ALA A 154 5.88 17.44 9.98
N VAL A 155 6.67 18.51 9.77
CA VAL A 155 6.68 19.69 10.65
C VAL A 155 5.34 20.42 10.63
N LEU A 156 4.75 20.63 9.44
CA LEU A 156 3.45 21.28 9.32
C LEU A 156 2.35 20.50 10.02
N LEU A 157 2.33 19.18 9.88
CA LEU A 157 1.37 18.30 10.55
C LEU A 157 1.52 18.35 12.08
N TRP A 158 2.76 18.34 12.58
CA TRP A 158 3.03 18.49 14.01
C TRP A 158 2.51 19.83 14.56
N LEU A 159 2.71 20.93 13.82
CA LEU A 159 2.18 22.25 14.20
C LEU A 159 0.65 22.26 14.22
N CYS A 160 -0.01 21.73 13.18
CA CYS A 160 -1.46 21.64 13.12
C CYS A 160 -2.04 20.86 14.31
N ASN A 161 -1.43 19.73 14.68
CA ASN A 161 -1.89 18.93 15.81
C ASN A 161 -1.71 19.63 17.17
N LYS A 162 -0.62 20.40 17.33
CA LYS A 162 -0.40 21.24 18.52
C LYS A 162 -1.47 22.32 18.62
N HIS A 163 -1.80 22.98 17.51
CA HIS A 163 -2.86 23.99 17.48
C HIS A 163 -4.23 23.41 17.80
N ALA A 164 -4.59 22.24 17.26
CA ALA A 164 -5.85 21.54 17.58
C ALA A 164 -5.98 21.15 19.06
N SER A 165 -4.88 20.84 19.74
CA SER A 165 -4.85 20.52 21.17
C SER A 165 -5.00 21.76 22.07
N THR A 166 -4.71 22.96 21.56
CA THR A 166 -4.91 24.24 22.29
C THR A 166 -6.30 24.84 22.12
N THR A 167 -7.07 24.48 21.08
CA THR A 167 -8.40 25.06 20.83
C THR A 167 -9.54 24.37 21.57
N SER A 168 -9.28 23.35 22.41
CA SER A 168 -10.28 22.66 23.24
C SER A 168 -10.26 23.07 24.72
N ALA A 169 -9.58 24.16 25.09
CA ALA A 169 -9.59 24.70 26.45
C ALA A 169 -10.18 26.11 26.46
N ASP A 170 -11.51 26.20 26.67
CA ASP A 170 -12.15 27.44 27.09
C ASP A 170 -11.68 27.80 28.52
N PRO A 171 -11.37 29.08 28.80
CA PRO A 171 -10.92 29.54 30.11
C PRO A 171 -12.10 29.84 31.03
N LYS A 172 -12.09 29.28 32.26
CA LYS A 172 -12.85 29.81 33.39
C LYS A 172 -11.95 29.95 34.61
N ASP A 173 -11.86 31.22 35.02
CA ASP A 173 -11.67 31.78 36.36
C ASP A 173 -10.39 31.46 37.15
N SER A 174 -9.52 32.47 37.15
CA SER A 174 -8.76 33.03 38.29
C SER A 174 -8.91 32.35 39.66
N GLU A 175 -7.78 31.89 40.23
CA GLU A 175 -7.30 32.34 41.54
C GLU A 175 -5.80 32.03 41.75
N LEU A 176 -5.14 32.91 42.51
CA LEU A 176 -3.69 33.03 42.71
C LEU A 176 -3.05 31.88 43.52
N SER A 177 -1.78 31.58 43.23
CA SER A 177 -0.78 31.27 44.28
C SER A 177 0.64 31.39 43.72
N ASP A 178 1.42 32.28 44.34
CA ASP A 178 2.85 32.47 44.15
C ASP A 178 3.67 31.22 44.51
N THR A 179 4.81 31.01 43.86
CA THR A 179 6.12 30.77 44.52
C THR A 179 7.26 30.73 43.51
N GLU A 180 8.38 31.33 43.92
CA GLU A 180 9.55 31.68 43.12
C GLU A 180 10.57 30.53 42.91
N SER A 181 11.40 30.74 41.88
CA SER A 181 12.81 30.33 41.72
C SER A 181 13.15 28.85 41.42
N VAL A 182 13.94 28.60 40.37
CA VAL A 182 15.39 28.26 40.41
C VAL A 182 15.94 28.27 38.96
N GLU A 183 17.15 28.80 38.80
CA GLU A 183 17.97 28.85 37.57
C GLU A 183 18.44 27.45 37.14
N ASP A 184 18.50 27.14 35.83
CA ASP A 184 19.60 26.33 35.27
C ASP A 184 19.62 26.29 33.72
N GLU A 185 20.82 26.57 33.18
CA GLU A 185 21.50 26.12 31.94
C GLU A 185 20.72 25.80 30.62
N PRO A 186 21.20 26.29 29.45
CA PRO A 186 20.61 25.96 28.15
C PRO A 186 20.95 24.53 27.70
N LEU A 187 20.01 23.59 27.89
CA LEU A 187 20.09 22.27 27.28
C LEU A 187 19.82 22.33 25.76
N VAL A 188 20.85 21.96 25.00
CA VAL A 188 20.78 21.65 23.56
C VAL A 188 19.68 20.61 23.30
N PRO A 189 18.70 20.85 22.41
CA PRO A 189 17.72 19.82 22.07
C PRO A 189 18.41 18.65 21.34
N GLN A 190 18.50 17.51 22.02
CA GLN A 190 18.90 16.25 21.44
C GLN A 190 17.84 15.80 20.42
N LEU A 191 18.27 15.43 19.21
CA LEU A 191 17.42 14.72 18.25
C LEU A 191 16.92 13.42 18.89
N PRO A 192 15.60 13.13 18.90
CA PRO A 192 15.14 11.81 19.25
C PRO A 192 15.46 10.84 18.11
N SER A 193 16.39 9.95 18.39
CA SER A 193 16.59 8.71 17.64
C SER A 193 15.33 7.84 17.69
N SER A 194 14.96 7.32 16.52
CA SER A 194 14.13 6.14 16.30
C SER A 194 12.73 6.13 16.91
N SER A 195 11.76 6.57 16.12
CA SER A 195 10.60 5.75 15.74
C SER A 195 9.90 6.47 14.60
N LEU A 196 9.91 5.87 13.39
CA LEU A 196 8.95 6.25 12.36
C LEU A 196 7.56 6.17 12.99
N PRO A 197 6.77 7.25 13.02
CA PRO A 197 5.39 7.17 13.45
C PRO A 197 4.66 6.26 12.47
N SER A 198 4.46 5.02 12.88
CA SER A 198 3.38 4.18 12.41
C SER A 198 2.09 4.98 12.54
N GLN A 199 1.48 5.27 11.39
CA GLN A 199 0.09 5.71 11.21
C GLN A 199 -0.25 7.04 11.88
N LEU A 200 -0.13 8.11 11.08
CA LEU A 200 -0.91 9.33 11.29
C LEU A 200 -2.39 9.00 11.06
N PRO A 201 -3.31 9.28 12.01
CA PRO A 201 -4.73 9.36 11.71
C PRO A 201 -4.98 10.75 11.11
N LEU A 202 -5.01 10.85 9.78
CA LEU A 202 -5.50 12.03 9.08
C LEU A 202 -6.74 11.64 8.26
N ASP A 203 -7.92 11.96 8.78
CA ASP A 203 -9.18 12.03 8.03
C ASP A 203 -9.19 13.25 7.06
N GLU A 204 -8.07 13.56 6.41
CA GLU A 204 -8.02 14.54 5.32
C GLU A 204 -8.05 13.82 3.97
N VAL A 205 -9.25 13.77 3.39
CA VAL A 205 -9.49 13.22 2.06
C VAL A 205 -8.73 14.04 1.02
N THR A 206 -7.57 13.56 0.58
CA THR A 206 -6.87 14.12 -0.59
C THR A 206 -7.46 13.56 -1.87
N HIS A 207 -8.05 14.43 -2.69
CA HIS A 207 -8.54 14.06 -4.03
C HIS A 207 -7.43 14.23 -5.08
N VAL A 208 -7.12 13.17 -5.83
CA VAL A 208 -6.22 13.25 -7.00
C VAL A 208 -7.06 13.50 -8.25
N LEU A 209 -6.83 14.64 -8.90
CA LEU A 209 -7.51 15.05 -10.13
C LEU A 209 -6.61 14.81 -11.35
N ALA A 210 -7.22 14.40 -12.46
CA ALA A 210 -6.52 14.25 -13.74
C ALA A 210 -6.01 15.61 -14.24
N LYS A 211 -4.84 15.63 -14.90
CA LYS A 211 -4.21 16.86 -15.42
C LYS A 211 -5.06 17.61 -16.47
N SER A 212 -6.03 16.94 -17.09
CA SER A 212 -6.94 17.56 -18.06
C SER A 212 -8.36 17.03 -17.83
N PRO A 213 -9.38 17.90 -17.83
CA PRO A 213 -10.76 17.49 -17.64
C PRO A 213 -11.25 16.66 -18.82
N ALA A 214 -12.04 15.63 -18.52
CA ALA A 214 -12.66 14.80 -19.56
C ALA A 214 -13.70 15.60 -20.35
N TYR A 215 -14.35 16.57 -19.70
CA TYR A 215 -15.31 17.47 -20.32
C TYR A 215 -15.09 18.91 -19.84
N PRO A 216 -14.26 19.70 -20.55
CA PRO A 216 -14.08 21.10 -20.21
C PRO A 216 -15.32 21.94 -20.57
N TRP A 217 -15.54 23.04 -19.87
CA TRP A 217 -16.57 24.05 -20.16
C TRP A 217 -18.02 23.52 -20.24
N GLN A 218 -18.43 22.66 -19.32
CA GLN A 218 -19.82 22.19 -19.22
C GLN A 218 -20.72 23.25 -18.60
N SER A 219 -21.86 23.54 -19.24
CA SER A 219 -22.89 24.40 -18.66
C SER A 219 -23.66 23.69 -17.56
N ILE A 220 -24.21 24.45 -16.61
CA ILE A 220 -24.92 23.90 -15.45
C ILE A 220 -26.14 23.05 -15.85
N ASN A 221 -26.91 23.49 -16.84
CA ASN A 221 -28.05 22.72 -17.36
C ASN A 221 -27.60 21.32 -17.88
N ARG A 222 -26.40 21.24 -18.45
CA ARG A 222 -25.83 19.99 -18.93
C ARG A 222 -25.32 19.10 -17.78
N LEU A 223 -24.76 19.70 -16.72
CA LEU A 223 -24.40 19.00 -15.49
C LEU A 223 -25.62 18.40 -14.76
N GLU A 224 -26.74 19.13 -14.74
CA GLU A 224 -27.98 18.66 -14.12
C GLU A 224 -28.64 17.54 -14.93
N THR A 225 -28.71 17.69 -16.25
CA THR A 225 -29.43 16.74 -17.12
C THR A 225 -28.62 15.47 -17.44
N ILE A 226 -27.31 15.59 -17.67
CA ILE A 226 -26.47 14.45 -18.07
C ILE A 226 -25.82 13.78 -16.87
N HIS A 227 -25.37 14.57 -15.89
CA HIS A 227 -24.63 14.07 -14.73
C HIS A 227 -25.49 13.97 -13.46
N GLY A 228 -26.78 14.31 -13.52
CA GLY A 228 -27.73 14.17 -12.42
C GLY A 228 -27.46 15.11 -11.24
N ALA A 229 -26.69 16.19 -11.44
CA ALA A 229 -26.26 17.11 -10.40
C ALA A 229 -27.33 18.19 -10.08
N VAL A 230 -28.55 17.77 -9.75
CA VAL A 230 -29.78 18.61 -9.70
C VAL A 230 -29.70 19.82 -8.75
N ASN A 231 -28.78 19.81 -7.77
CA ASN A 231 -28.60 20.89 -6.79
C ASN A 231 -27.19 21.50 -6.84
N PHE A 232 -26.50 21.43 -7.98
CA PHE A 232 -25.10 21.81 -8.10
C PHE A 232 -24.82 23.25 -7.62
N ILE A 233 -25.62 24.25 -8.07
CA ILE A 233 -25.42 25.65 -7.66
C ILE A 233 -25.63 25.82 -6.15
N SER A 234 -26.71 25.24 -5.61
CA SER A 234 -27.06 25.37 -4.18
C SER A 234 -25.98 24.76 -3.29
N THR A 235 -25.51 23.56 -3.65
CA THR A 235 -24.45 22.85 -2.92
C THR A 235 -23.10 23.56 -3.04
N LEU A 236 -22.74 24.05 -4.22
CA LEU A 236 -21.51 24.83 -4.43
C LEU A 236 -21.52 26.13 -3.64
N THR A 237 -22.66 26.84 -3.62
CA THR A 237 -22.82 28.09 -2.85
C THR A 237 -22.68 27.85 -1.35
N ALA A 238 -23.28 26.76 -0.84
CA ALA A 238 -23.14 26.36 0.56
C ALA A 238 -21.71 25.91 0.92
N PHE A 239 -21.00 25.28 -0.02
CA PHE A 239 -19.61 24.90 0.15
C PHE A 239 -18.70 26.13 0.20
N MET A 240 -18.87 27.07 -0.73
CA MET A 240 -18.09 28.30 -0.80
C MET A 240 -18.31 29.18 0.43
N SER A 241 -19.55 29.30 0.94
CA SER A 241 -19.82 30.07 2.15
C SER A 241 -19.19 29.44 3.41
N LYS A 242 -19.06 28.11 3.45
CA LYS A 242 -18.48 27.37 4.58
C LYS A 242 -16.95 27.38 4.58
N TYR A 243 -16.30 27.26 3.41
CA TYR A 243 -14.85 27.05 3.31
C TYR A 243 -14.08 28.25 2.72
N LEU A 244 -14.76 29.22 2.08
CA LEU A 244 -14.17 30.38 1.42
C LEU A 244 -14.94 31.68 1.74
N PRO A 245 -14.93 32.15 3.01
CA PRO A 245 -15.78 33.24 3.49
C PRO A 245 -15.50 34.62 2.85
N HIS A 246 -14.39 34.77 2.13
CA HIS A 246 -14.01 36.02 1.45
C HIS A 246 -14.43 36.09 -0.03
N ASN A 247 -15.07 35.05 -0.57
CA ASN A 247 -15.47 35.06 -1.97
C ASN A 247 -16.76 35.89 -2.18
N THR A 248 -16.68 36.89 -3.05
CA THR A 248 -17.75 37.86 -3.31
C THR A 248 -18.56 37.55 -4.58
N VAL A 249 -18.17 36.53 -5.34
CA VAL A 249 -18.83 36.16 -6.60
C VAL A 249 -19.67 34.89 -6.39
N PRO A 250 -21.02 35.00 -6.36
CA PRO A 250 -21.88 33.83 -6.32
C PRO A 250 -21.90 33.13 -7.69
N PRO A 251 -21.88 31.78 -7.74
CA PRO A 251 -21.98 31.06 -9.01
C PRO A 251 -23.35 31.30 -9.66
N GLY A 252 -23.35 31.74 -10.92
CA GLY A 252 -24.54 32.03 -11.70
C GLY A 252 -24.92 30.89 -12.65
N CYS A 253 -26.17 30.86 -13.11
CA CYS A 253 -26.68 29.82 -14.02
C CYS A 253 -26.04 29.81 -15.42
N GLN A 254 -25.22 30.80 -15.75
CA GLN A 254 -24.50 30.91 -17.03
C GLN A 254 -23.03 30.48 -16.93
N ASP A 255 -22.56 30.11 -15.73
CA ASP A 255 -21.18 29.68 -15.52
C ASP A 255 -20.92 28.30 -16.11
N CYS A 256 -19.69 28.10 -16.58
CA CYS A 256 -19.23 26.85 -17.17
C CYS A 256 -18.15 26.23 -16.28
N PHE A 257 -18.23 24.92 -16.06
CA PHE A 257 -17.34 24.18 -15.17
C PHE A 257 -16.69 23.00 -15.88
N ASP A 258 -15.48 22.67 -15.46
CA ASP A 258 -14.76 21.51 -15.96
C ASP A 258 -15.18 20.25 -15.20
N ALA A 259 -15.67 19.24 -15.93
CA ALA A 259 -16.07 17.96 -15.33
C ALA A 259 -15.00 16.88 -15.55
N PHE A 260 -14.65 16.20 -14.46
CA PHE A 260 -13.66 15.13 -14.42
C PHE A 260 -14.36 13.78 -14.23
N MET A 261 -14.06 12.80 -15.10
CA MET A 261 -14.66 11.45 -15.04
C MET A 261 -14.19 10.64 -13.82
N HIS A 262 -13.00 10.95 -13.29
CA HIS A 262 -12.39 10.20 -12.20
C HIS A 262 -11.86 11.18 -11.16
N VAL A 263 -12.51 11.20 -10.01
CA VAL A 263 -11.96 11.74 -8.77
C VAL A 263 -11.55 10.53 -7.94
N CYS A 264 -10.26 10.20 -7.98
CA CYS A 264 -9.76 9.11 -7.16
C CYS A 264 -9.82 9.57 -5.70
N HIS A 265 -10.66 8.89 -4.92
CA HIS A 265 -10.61 8.98 -3.48
C HIS A 265 -9.43 8.12 -3.02
N CYS A 266 -8.44 8.74 -2.42
CA CYS A 266 -7.52 8.02 -1.56
C CYS A 266 -8.13 8.03 -0.15
N PRO A 267 -8.80 6.96 0.30
CA PRO A 267 -8.78 6.68 1.72
C PRO A 267 -7.32 6.35 2.06
N SER A 268 -6.70 7.17 2.92
CA SER A 268 -5.40 6.87 3.51
C SER A 268 -5.44 5.58 4.31
#